data_AF-A0A542DBA5-F1
#
_entry.id   AF-A0A542DBA5-F1
#
_cell.length_a   1.000
_cell.length_b   1.000
_cell.length_c   1.000
_cell.angle_alpha   90.00
_cell.angle_beta   90.00
_cell.angle_gamma   90.00
#
_symmetry.space_group_name_H-M   'P 1'
#
loop_
_entity.id
_entity.type
_entity.pdbx_description
1 polymer ?
#
loop_
_entity_poly.entity_id
_entity_poly.type
_entity_poly.pdbx_seq_one_letter_code
_entity_poly.pdbx_strand_id
1 'polypeptide(L)'
;MFTVRRGLVLGATMVLLATGCKSTAPTSQPAPASQSAPTSAPATTPSAVGPGVVAENAKRGTTAWKIDTQRIAGPLELAGYADHVSVRSGQPFKLFVTSTAGAFTVRAFRIGWYGGTGGRLVWTSPSVPGRVQPAAVVRPSDHLVTTTWQPSLTVPTTGWPAGAYLLLLTAADGKQKYVPLTVRSESTQGAVAIVNAVNTYEAYNEWGGYSLYNGPDKSFASRAHRVTFNRPYDGNGARTLVQSELPLIQLAERSGVRLAYLTSVDLATDPNALSGARGVVSLGHDEYWTVAMRDAVTKARDSGTNVAFLGANAVYWRVRYEAGNRVIVGYKDATLDPLRNRPDTTAKWRSKPDPRPENSLTGMLYECFPAVGSFTVRDPDFFLYAGTGARKGSAYPGLTATEVDRAYPIPGTPKTLQVVAHSPVSCGPTIHTFSDATYYTTPSGAGVFDTGSMNWVPSLHGPNSKHSLTAREVAFARTVTVNLLRAMSAGPLARTHPAQPDLNTLGASASTSTGSGGSVG
;
A
#
# COMPACT_ATOMS: atom_id res chain seq x y z
N MET A 1 40.83 32.70 -32.04
CA MET A 1 41.85 32.47 -33.08
C MET A 1 41.29 31.42 -34.04
N PHE A 2 41.06 31.77 -35.32
CA PHE A 2 41.02 30.96 -36.58
C PHE A 2 40.41 29.53 -36.54
N THR A 3 39.54 28.98 -37.42
CA THR A 3 39.19 29.14 -38.86
C THR A 3 38.01 28.17 -39.10
N VAL A 4 36.83 28.51 -39.64
CA VAL A 4 36.36 28.48 -41.06
C VAL A 4 36.68 27.19 -41.88
N ARG A 5 35.64 26.43 -42.32
CA ARG A 5 35.16 26.15 -43.73
C ARG A 5 34.69 24.70 -44.08
N ARG A 6 33.41 24.64 -44.53
CA ARG A 6 32.81 24.06 -45.78
C ARG A 6 32.93 22.58 -46.23
N GLY A 7 31.78 22.08 -46.72
CA GLY A 7 31.59 21.32 -47.99
C GLY A 7 31.17 19.85 -47.80
N LEU A 8 30.36 19.18 -48.63
CA LEU A 8 29.64 19.50 -49.88
C LEU A 8 28.65 18.34 -50.15
N VAL A 9 27.58 18.59 -50.91
CA VAL A 9 26.64 17.59 -51.48
C VAL A 9 27.09 17.20 -52.88
N LEU A 10 26.93 15.93 -53.30
CA LEU A 10 26.76 15.55 -54.71
C LEU A 10 26.10 14.16 -54.82
N GLY A 11 25.16 14.01 -55.74
CA GLY A 11 24.54 12.73 -56.12
C GLY A 11 24.85 12.33 -57.57
N ALA A 12 24.49 11.11 -57.95
CA ALA A 12 24.06 10.71 -59.30
C ALA A 12 23.64 9.22 -59.37
N THR A 13 22.61 8.99 -60.18
CA THR A 13 21.87 7.77 -60.56
C THR A 13 22.56 6.95 -61.66
N MET A 14 22.23 5.65 -61.78
CA MET A 14 22.06 4.99 -63.09
C MET A 14 21.24 3.67 -63.01
N VAL A 15 20.51 3.38 -64.10
CA VAL A 15 19.47 2.36 -64.35
C VAL A 15 19.96 1.39 -65.43
N LEU A 16 19.46 0.13 -65.46
CA LEU A 16 19.21 -0.63 -66.71
C LEU A 16 18.28 -1.86 -66.51
N LEU A 17 17.49 -2.13 -67.57
CA LEU A 17 16.33 -3.03 -67.73
C LEU A 17 16.66 -4.39 -68.39
N ALA A 18 15.76 -5.40 -68.30
CA ALA A 18 15.03 -6.00 -69.45
C ALA A 18 14.23 -7.31 -69.15
N THR A 19 12.95 -7.33 -69.60
CA THR A 19 12.12 -8.40 -70.26
C THR A 19 12.06 -9.85 -69.71
N GLY A 20 10.96 -10.62 -69.67
CA GLY A 20 9.57 -10.56 -70.17
C GLY A 20 9.07 -12.00 -70.51
N CYS A 21 7.80 -12.37 -70.23
CA CYS A 21 6.95 -13.27 -71.05
C CYS A 21 5.56 -13.57 -70.40
N LYS A 22 4.56 -13.75 -71.28
CA LYS A 22 3.10 -13.82 -71.03
C LYS A 22 2.57 -15.27 -70.98
N SER A 23 1.38 -15.49 -70.40
CA SER A 23 0.33 -16.40 -70.91
C SER A 23 -1.04 -16.13 -70.26
N THR A 24 -2.11 -16.44 -70.99
CA THR A 24 -3.49 -15.89 -70.95
C THR A 24 -4.59 -16.91 -70.58
N ALA A 25 -5.54 -16.49 -69.71
CA ALA A 25 -7.03 -16.69 -69.62
C ALA A 25 -7.70 -18.10 -69.78
N PRO A 26 -8.90 -18.39 -69.19
CA PRO A 26 -10.16 -17.68 -69.50
C PRO A 26 -11.13 -17.37 -68.32
N THR A 27 -12.16 -16.63 -68.72
CA THR A 27 -13.33 -15.98 -68.08
C THR A 27 -14.38 -16.85 -67.37
N SER A 28 -15.05 -16.29 -66.34
CA SER A 28 -16.50 -16.41 -66.13
C SER A 28 -17.05 -15.37 -65.12
N GLN A 29 -18.02 -14.55 -65.53
CA GLN A 29 -18.88 -13.76 -64.62
C GLN A 29 -20.17 -14.55 -64.31
N PRO A 30 -20.68 -14.46 -63.06
CA PRO A 30 -22.11 -14.14 -62.91
C PRO A 30 -22.46 -13.22 -61.73
N ALA A 31 -23.45 -12.35 -61.98
CA ALA A 31 -24.49 -11.73 -61.13
C ALA A 31 -24.16 -11.02 -59.78
N PRO A 32 -24.89 -9.93 -59.43
CA PRO A 32 -24.67 -9.19 -58.18
C PRO A 32 -25.34 -9.90 -57.00
N ALA A 33 -24.56 -10.29 -55.99
CA ALA A 33 -25.07 -10.85 -54.74
C ALA A 33 -25.12 -9.77 -53.64
N SER A 34 -26.33 -9.64 -53.11
CA SER A 34 -26.75 -8.93 -51.89
C SER A 34 -25.73 -8.91 -50.75
N GLN A 35 -25.51 -7.71 -50.18
CA GLN A 35 -24.74 -7.50 -48.96
C GLN A 35 -25.42 -8.20 -47.78
N SER A 36 -24.81 -9.28 -47.30
CA SER A 36 -25.09 -9.83 -45.97
C SER A 36 -24.20 -9.14 -44.95
N ALA A 37 -24.81 -8.43 -44.00
CA ALA A 37 -24.15 -7.84 -42.85
C ALA A 37 -23.36 -8.91 -42.06
N PRO A 38 -22.17 -8.60 -41.53
CA PRO A 38 -21.45 -9.53 -40.68
C PRO A 38 -22.24 -9.69 -39.38
N THR A 39 -22.72 -10.90 -39.14
CA THR A 39 -23.29 -11.37 -37.87
C THR A 39 -22.33 -11.04 -36.73
N SER A 40 -22.77 -10.19 -35.81
CA SER A 40 -22.09 -9.95 -34.55
C SER A 40 -22.06 -11.25 -33.74
N ALA A 41 -20.87 -11.84 -33.62
CA ALA A 41 -20.63 -12.82 -32.56
C ALA A 41 -20.95 -12.12 -31.22
N PRO A 42 -21.72 -12.74 -30.32
CA PRO A 42 -21.99 -12.14 -29.02
C PRO A 42 -20.65 -11.94 -28.33
N ALA A 43 -20.37 -10.70 -27.93
CA ALA A 43 -19.22 -10.37 -27.11
C ALA A 43 -19.27 -11.27 -25.87
N THR A 44 -18.41 -12.29 -25.83
CA THR A 44 -18.12 -13.03 -24.62
C THR A 44 -17.59 -12.01 -23.62
N THR A 45 -18.48 -11.62 -22.71
CA THR A 45 -18.13 -10.89 -21.51
C THR A 45 -16.99 -11.67 -20.85
N PRO A 46 -15.88 -11.05 -20.42
CA PRO A 46 -14.91 -11.74 -19.60
C PRO A 46 -15.58 -12.06 -18.26
N SER A 47 -16.24 -13.21 -18.19
CA SER A 47 -16.74 -13.79 -16.95
C SER A 47 -15.60 -14.61 -16.35
N ALA A 48 -14.86 -13.98 -15.44
CA ALA A 48 -14.11 -14.66 -14.38
C ALA A 48 -13.77 -13.67 -13.26
N VAL A 49 -14.76 -12.86 -12.83
CA VAL A 49 -14.68 -12.21 -11.53
C VAL A 49 -15.03 -13.31 -10.52
N GLY A 50 -14.06 -13.73 -9.70
CA GLY A 50 -14.35 -14.63 -8.58
C GLY A 50 -15.53 -14.12 -7.74
N PRO A 51 -16.18 -14.96 -6.92
CA PRO A 51 -17.30 -14.54 -6.08
C PRO A 51 -16.93 -13.25 -5.35
N GLY A 52 -17.74 -12.19 -5.51
CA GLY A 52 -17.50 -10.91 -4.86
C GLY A 52 -17.35 -11.06 -3.35
N VAL A 53 -16.76 -10.07 -2.69
CA VAL A 53 -16.41 -10.11 -1.25
C VAL A 53 -17.54 -10.62 -0.33
N VAL A 54 -18.80 -10.32 -0.68
CA VAL A 54 -19.99 -10.81 0.04
C VAL A 54 -20.12 -12.34 -0.04
N ALA A 55 -20.02 -12.91 -1.24
CA ALA A 55 -20.10 -14.35 -1.46
C ALA A 55 -18.87 -15.08 -0.87
N GLU A 56 -17.71 -14.44 -0.90
CA GLU A 56 -16.52 -14.96 -0.20
C GLU A 56 -16.73 -14.98 1.32
N ASN A 57 -17.29 -13.93 1.91
CA ASN A 57 -17.57 -13.84 3.34
C ASN A 57 -18.69 -14.75 3.85
N ALA A 58 -19.55 -15.23 2.95
CA ALA A 58 -20.57 -16.22 3.29
C ALA A 58 -19.96 -17.62 3.56
N LYS A 59 -18.70 -17.85 3.14
CA LYS A 59 -18.00 -19.11 3.44
C LYS A 59 -17.60 -19.17 4.92
N ARG A 60 -17.54 -20.39 5.46
CA ARG A 60 -17.13 -20.63 6.85
C ARG A 60 -15.68 -20.15 7.08
N GLY A 61 -15.52 -19.19 7.99
CA GLY A 61 -14.22 -18.76 8.49
C GLY A 61 -13.74 -19.55 9.71
N THR A 62 -12.57 -19.15 10.23
CA THR A 62 -11.89 -19.78 11.36
C THR A 62 -10.95 -18.78 12.05
N THR A 63 -10.66 -19.01 13.32
CA THR A 63 -9.62 -18.29 14.08
C THR A 63 -8.28 -19.03 14.09
N ALA A 64 -8.19 -20.22 13.47
CA ALA A 64 -7.00 -21.07 13.47
C ALA A 64 -5.78 -20.48 12.73
N TRP A 65 -5.95 -19.31 12.10
CA TRP A 65 -4.84 -18.53 11.59
C TRP A 65 -4.04 -17.88 12.73
N LYS A 66 -4.65 -17.58 13.89
CA LYS A 66 -3.98 -16.93 15.02
C LYS A 66 -2.92 -17.84 15.65
N ILE A 67 -1.73 -17.29 15.86
CA ILE A 67 -0.64 -17.95 16.58
C ILE A 67 -0.75 -17.61 18.07
N ASP A 68 -0.66 -18.64 18.92
CA ASP A 68 -0.42 -18.47 20.36
C ASP A 68 1.00 -17.92 20.59
N THR A 69 1.16 -16.90 21.45
CA THR A 69 2.45 -16.25 21.68
C THR A 69 3.55 -17.23 22.08
N GLN A 70 3.24 -18.30 22.82
CA GLN A 70 4.20 -19.32 23.22
C GLN A 70 4.69 -20.19 22.04
N ARG A 71 3.89 -20.26 20.97
CA ARG A 71 4.19 -21.02 19.76
C ARG A 71 4.94 -20.20 18.72
N ILE A 72 5.12 -18.89 18.90
CA ILE A 72 5.92 -18.09 17.98
C ILE A 72 7.37 -18.61 18.01
N ALA A 73 7.88 -19.02 16.85
CA ALA A 73 9.23 -19.54 16.73
C ALA A 73 10.30 -18.44 16.91
N GLY A 74 11.53 -18.81 17.24
CA GLY A 74 12.69 -17.92 17.10
C GLY A 74 12.96 -17.54 15.63
N PRO A 75 13.74 -16.48 15.37
CA PRO A 75 13.99 -15.97 14.00
C PRO A 75 14.78 -16.94 13.11
N LEU A 76 15.51 -17.89 13.69
CA LEU A 76 16.29 -18.92 12.99
C LEU A 76 15.72 -20.34 13.18
N GLU A 77 14.78 -20.52 14.10
CA GLU A 77 14.16 -21.82 14.44
C GLU A 77 13.15 -22.24 13.35
N LEU A 78 12.22 -21.33 13.01
CA LEU A 78 11.30 -21.48 11.88
C LEU A 78 11.04 -20.09 11.28
N ALA A 79 11.45 -19.91 10.04
CA ALA A 79 11.26 -18.65 9.32
C ALA A 79 11.11 -18.90 7.82
N GLY A 80 10.42 -17.99 7.13
CA GLY A 80 10.27 -18.10 5.69
C GLY A 80 9.88 -16.81 5.01
N TYR A 81 9.99 -16.81 3.68
CA TYR A 81 9.57 -15.74 2.79
C TYR A 81 9.15 -16.31 1.44
N ALA A 82 8.42 -15.51 0.66
CA ALA A 82 8.03 -15.85 -0.71
C ALA A 82 8.88 -15.06 -1.73
N ASP A 83 9.11 -15.64 -2.91
CA ASP A 83 9.76 -14.94 -4.04
C ASP A 83 8.91 -13.80 -4.62
N HIS A 84 7.66 -13.65 -4.16
CA HIS A 84 6.76 -12.57 -4.48
C HIS A 84 6.08 -12.01 -3.23
N VAL A 85 5.88 -10.69 -3.17
CA VAL A 85 5.01 -10.07 -2.16
C VAL A 85 3.54 -10.02 -2.61
N SER A 86 3.31 -10.09 -3.93
CA SER A 86 2.00 -10.21 -4.54
C SER A 86 2.01 -11.18 -5.74
N VAL A 87 0.91 -11.90 -5.93
CA VAL A 87 0.66 -12.77 -7.09
C VAL A 87 -0.77 -12.61 -7.58
N ARG A 88 -1.04 -12.98 -8.83
CA ARG A 88 -2.42 -13.15 -9.33
C ARG A 88 -3.00 -14.49 -8.91
N SER A 89 -4.32 -14.63 -8.95
CA SER A 89 -4.96 -15.93 -8.76
C SER A 89 -4.49 -16.90 -9.85
N GLY A 90 -4.10 -18.11 -9.46
CA GLY A 90 -3.49 -19.09 -10.38
C GLY A 90 -2.01 -18.87 -10.69
N GLN A 91 -1.40 -17.75 -10.31
CA GLN A 91 0.05 -17.56 -10.40
C GLN A 91 0.73 -18.22 -9.18
N PRO A 92 1.48 -19.33 -9.36
CA PRO A 92 2.19 -19.96 -8.26
C PRO A 92 3.37 -19.09 -7.80
N PHE A 93 3.84 -19.33 -6.58
CA PHE A 93 5.05 -18.73 -6.02
C PHE A 93 5.88 -19.77 -5.27
N LYS A 94 7.17 -19.51 -5.09
CA LYS A 94 8.06 -20.36 -4.28
C LYS A 94 8.12 -19.85 -2.86
N LEU A 95 8.10 -20.78 -1.92
CA LEU A 95 8.30 -20.50 -0.50
C LEU A 95 9.65 -21.03 -0.06
N PHE A 96 10.42 -20.18 0.63
CA PHE A 96 11.74 -20.48 1.15
C PHE A 96 11.62 -20.56 2.66
N VAL A 97 11.92 -21.72 3.25
CA VAL A 97 11.71 -21.97 4.68
C VAL A 97 12.95 -22.61 5.28
N THR A 98 13.38 -22.10 6.44
CA THR A 98 14.30 -22.78 7.35
C THR A 98 13.50 -23.42 8.48
N SER A 99 13.86 -24.63 8.89
CA SER A 99 13.33 -25.26 10.10
C SER A 99 14.39 -26.11 10.79
N THR A 100 14.63 -25.84 12.07
CA THR A 100 15.55 -26.64 12.92
C THR A 100 14.89 -27.91 13.47
N ALA A 101 13.55 -27.97 13.50
CA ALA A 101 12.78 -29.12 13.96
C ALA A 101 12.47 -30.14 12.85
N GLY A 102 13.12 -30.03 11.69
CA GLY A 102 12.89 -30.91 10.55
C GLY A 102 11.60 -30.55 9.80
N ALA A 103 10.70 -31.50 9.62
CA ALA A 103 9.51 -31.32 8.79
C ALA A 103 8.58 -30.20 9.29
N PHE A 104 7.87 -29.58 8.36
CA PHE A 104 6.87 -28.55 8.65
C PHE A 104 5.67 -28.66 7.71
N THR A 105 4.59 -27.99 8.06
CA THR A 105 3.39 -27.82 7.22
C THR A 105 3.11 -26.35 6.97
N VAL A 106 2.39 -26.07 5.90
CA VAL A 106 1.93 -24.73 5.53
C VAL A 106 0.41 -24.74 5.43
N ARG A 107 -0.25 -23.82 6.11
CA ARG A 107 -1.67 -23.53 5.93
C ARG A 107 -1.84 -22.11 5.44
N ALA A 108 -2.46 -21.92 4.28
CA ALA A 108 -2.75 -20.59 3.76
C ALA A 108 -4.13 -20.14 4.20
N PHE A 109 -4.19 -18.98 4.86
CA PHE A 109 -5.43 -18.35 5.27
C PHE A 109 -5.64 -17.06 4.49
N ARG A 110 -6.79 -16.94 3.81
CA ARG A 110 -7.26 -15.65 3.28
C ARG A 110 -7.79 -14.85 4.46
N ILE A 111 -7.26 -13.66 4.67
CA ILE A 111 -7.65 -12.75 5.74
C ILE A 111 -8.84 -11.92 5.29
N GLY A 112 -9.83 -11.76 6.17
CA GLY A 112 -11.12 -11.16 5.82
C GLY A 112 -12.15 -11.21 6.94
N TRP A 113 -13.39 -10.80 6.67
CA TRP A 113 -14.43 -10.69 7.71
C TRP A 113 -14.91 -12.05 8.23
N TYR A 114 -15.44 -12.90 7.35
CA TYR A 114 -15.98 -14.25 7.64
C TYR A 114 -16.76 -14.36 8.97
N GLY A 115 -17.75 -13.50 9.17
CA GLY A 115 -18.58 -13.48 10.39
C GLY A 115 -17.83 -13.09 11.67
N GLY A 116 -16.68 -12.41 11.55
CA GLY A 116 -15.86 -11.97 12.68
C GLY A 116 -14.74 -12.95 13.07
N THR A 117 -14.59 -14.07 12.38
CA THR A 117 -13.51 -15.04 12.65
C THR A 117 -12.15 -14.60 12.12
N GLY A 118 -12.13 -13.70 11.13
CA GLY A 118 -10.94 -12.99 10.69
C GLY A 118 -10.11 -13.67 9.60
N GLY A 119 -10.45 -14.91 9.22
CA GLY A 119 -9.77 -15.60 8.13
C GLY A 119 -10.46 -16.90 7.73
N ARG A 120 -10.12 -17.40 6.54
CA ARG A 120 -10.60 -18.68 6.00
C ARG A 120 -9.42 -19.49 5.52
N LEU A 121 -9.35 -20.75 5.93
CA LEU A 121 -8.38 -21.70 5.39
C LEU A 121 -8.70 -21.94 3.91
N VAL A 122 -7.74 -21.66 3.02
CA VAL A 122 -7.91 -21.85 1.57
C VAL A 122 -7.12 -23.04 1.04
N TRP A 123 -6.05 -23.43 1.73
CA TRP A 123 -5.12 -24.45 1.26
C TRP A 123 -4.26 -24.97 2.42
N THR A 124 -3.88 -26.24 2.34
CA THR A 124 -2.95 -26.90 3.26
C THR A 124 -1.96 -27.72 2.46
N SER A 125 -0.67 -27.62 2.77
CA SER A 125 0.37 -28.44 2.16
C SER A 125 0.35 -29.86 2.73
N PRO A 126 0.91 -30.86 2.02
CA PRO A 126 1.43 -32.06 2.69
C PRO A 126 2.55 -31.67 3.69
N SER A 127 3.02 -32.65 4.47
CA SER A 127 4.25 -32.47 5.25
C SER A 127 5.42 -32.21 4.30
N VAL A 128 6.15 -31.12 4.55
CA VAL A 128 7.30 -30.69 3.76
C VAL A 128 8.57 -31.03 4.54
N PRO A 129 9.53 -31.77 3.97
CA PRO A 129 10.84 -31.94 4.59
C PRO A 129 11.50 -30.58 4.82
N GLY A 130 11.72 -30.21 6.08
CA GLY A 130 12.45 -29.00 6.42
C GLY A 130 13.93 -29.26 6.53
N ARG A 131 14.69 -28.18 6.38
CA ARG A 131 16.14 -28.14 6.53
C ARG A 131 16.54 -26.85 7.20
N VAL A 132 17.69 -26.86 7.84
CA VAL A 132 18.38 -25.63 8.23
C VAL A 132 18.95 -25.01 6.95
N GLN A 133 18.53 -23.79 6.64
CA GLN A 133 19.04 -23.06 5.49
C GLN A 133 20.34 -22.31 5.86
N PRO A 134 21.18 -21.92 4.87
CA PRO A 134 22.38 -21.14 5.13
C PRO A 134 22.09 -19.85 5.91
N ALA A 135 23.07 -19.41 6.71
CA ALA A 135 23.01 -18.11 7.39
C ALA A 135 22.84 -16.96 6.37
N ALA A 136 22.22 -15.88 6.82
CA ALA A 136 22.10 -14.68 6.00
C ALA A 136 23.47 -14.05 5.74
N VAL A 137 23.63 -13.45 4.56
CA VAL A 137 24.81 -12.69 4.19
C VAL A 137 24.52 -11.21 4.39
N VAL A 138 25.37 -10.54 5.16
CA VAL A 138 25.35 -9.08 5.32
C VAL A 138 26.35 -8.47 4.34
N ARG A 139 25.89 -7.60 3.46
CA ARG A 139 26.78 -6.83 2.59
C ARG A 139 27.34 -5.63 3.36
N PRO A 140 28.66 -5.53 3.59
CA PRO A 140 29.21 -4.48 4.46
C PRO A 140 29.00 -3.04 3.96
N SER A 141 28.89 -2.83 2.65
CA SER A 141 28.83 -1.47 2.07
C SER A 141 27.53 -0.71 2.34
N ASP A 142 26.44 -1.42 2.61
CA ASP A 142 25.12 -0.81 2.86
C ASP A 142 24.23 -1.60 3.82
N HIS A 143 24.85 -2.57 4.50
CA HIS A 143 24.24 -3.50 5.45
C HIS A 143 23.01 -4.24 4.93
N LEU A 144 22.94 -4.47 3.62
CA LEU A 144 21.89 -5.31 3.04
C LEU A 144 22.04 -6.74 3.58
N VAL A 145 21.02 -7.21 4.29
CA VAL A 145 20.89 -8.60 4.74
C VAL A 145 20.13 -9.38 3.69
N THR A 146 20.74 -10.44 3.14
CA THR A 146 20.13 -11.30 2.11
C THR A 146 20.25 -12.76 2.47
N THR A 147 19.39 -13.58 1.91
CA THR A 147 19.50 -15.04 1.99
C THR A 147 19.79 -15.65 0.62
N THR A 148 20.46 -16.79 0.62
CA THR A 148 20.68 -17.65 -0.57
C THR A 148 19.92 -18.97 -0.43
N TRP A 149 18.79 -18.91 0.29
CA TRP A 149 18.00 -20.10 0.62
C TRP A 149 17.51 -20.77 -0.66
N GLN A 150 17.50 -22.10 -0.63
CA GLN A 150 16.88 -22.89 -1.68
C GLN A 150 15.36 -22.91 -1.44
N PRO A 151 14.50 -23.01 -2.48
CA PRO A 151 13.06 -23.13 -2.28
C PRO A 151 12.72 -24.43 -1.55
N SER A 152 11.71 -24.39 -0.68
CA SER A 152 11.21 -25.56 0.05
C SER A 152 10.01 -26.20 -0.65
N LEU A 153 9.16 -25.40 -1.29
CA LEU A 153 8.02 -25.84 -2.10
C LEU A 153 7.53 -24.72 -3.03
N THR A 154 6.76 -25.10 -4.05
CA THR A 154 5.96 -24.19 -4.87
C THR A 154 4.50 -24.27 -4.42
N VAL A 155 3.89 -23.12 -4.12
CA VAL A 155 2.50 -23.02 -3.65
C VAL A 155 1.60 -22.64 -4.83
N PRO A 156 0.62 -23.48 -5.22
CA PRO A 156 -0.36 -23.13 -6.23
C PRO A 156 -1.42 -22.20 -5.65
N THR A 157 -1.86 -21.22 -6.43
CA THR A 157 -2.90 -20.24 -6.03
C THR A 157 -4.15 -20.32 -6.89
N THR A 158 -4.32 -21.40 -7.65
CA THR A 158 -5.50 -21.61 -8.51
C THR A 158 -6.77 -21.56 -7.67
N GLY A 159 -7.69 -20.66 -8.05
CA GLY A 159 -8.96 -20.47 -7.35
C GLY A 159 -8.86 -19.67 -6.05
N TRP A 160 -7.67 -19.15 -5.69
CA TRP A 160 -7.54 -18.26 -4.53
C TRP A 160 -8.18 -16.91 -4.85
N PRO A 161 -9.15 -16.43 -4.06
CA PRO A 161 -9.72 -15.10 -4.25
C PRO A 161 -8.69 -14.00 -3.99
N ALA A 162 -8.85 -12.83 -4.61
CA ALA A 162 -8.02 -11.67 -4.26
C ALA A 162 -8.17 -11.31 -2.78
N GLY A 163 -7.10 -10.85 -2.14
CA GLY A 163 -7.07 -10.55 -0.71
C GLY A 163 -5.68 -10.60 -0.11
N ALA A 164 -5.57 -10.22 1.17
CA ALA A 164 -4.39 -10.46 1.98
C ALA A 164 -4.40 -11.90 2.53
N TYR A 165 -3.22 -12.51 2.62
CA TYR A 165 -3.04 -13.88 3.07
C TYR A 165 -1.96 -13.99 4.15
N LEU A 166 -2.18 -14.89 5.10
CA LEU A 166 -1.15 -15.39 6.01
C LEU A 166 -0.90 -16.87 5.70
N LEU A 167 0.32 -17.18 5.27
CA LEU A 167 0.82 -18.54 5.24
C LEU A 167 1.35 -18.88 6.63
N LEU A 168 0.63 -19.71 7.36
CA LEU A 168 1.03 -20.19 8.67
C LEU A 168 1.92 -21.43 8.51
N LEU A 169 3.21 -21.24 8.76
CA LEU A 169 4.18 -22.32 8.93
C LEU A 169 3.95 -22.97 10.30
N THR A 170 4.00 -24.30 10.37
CA THR A 170 3.98 -25.04 11.63
C THR A 170 5.01 -26.16 11.57
N ALA A 171 6.05 -26.06 12.39
CA ALA A 171 7.11 -27.05 12.52
C ALA A 171 6.65 -28.29 13.32
N ALA A 172 7.40 -29.39 13.25
CA ALA A 172 7.08 -30.65 13.92
C ALA A 172 6.96 -30.55 15.46
N ASP A 173 7.71 -29.64 16.07
CA ASP A 173 7.64 -29.30 17.50
C ASP A 173 6.46 -28.37 17.86
N GLY A 174 5.65 -27.98 16.87
CA GLY A 174 4.48 -27.13 17.03
C GLY A 174 4.78 -25.63 17.06
N LYS A 175 6.03 -25.20 16.79
CA LYS A 175 6.37 -23.78 16.61
C LYS A 175 5.84 -23.23 15.29
N GLN A 176 5.55 -21.94 15.28
CA GLN A 176 4.78 -21.29 14.22
C GLN A 176 5.35 -19.95 13.80
N LYS A 177 5.16 -19.63 12.52
CA LYS A 177 5.57 -18.37 11.90
C LYS A 177 4.65 -18.03 10.73
N TYR A 178 4.41 -16.75 10.48
CA TYR A 178 3.71 -16.31 9.28
C TYR A 178 4.67 -15.99 8.13
N VAL A 179 4.16 -16.13 6.91
CA VAL A 179 4.65 -15.44 5.72
C VAL A 179 3.47 -14.70 5.09
N PRO A 180 3.49 -13.36 5.00
CA PRO A 180 2.41 -12.58 4.40
C PRO A 180 2.51 -12.63 2.87
N LEU A 181 1.35 -12.63 2.20
CA LEU A 181 1.26 -12.55 0.75
C LEU A 181 -0.02 -11.80 0.37
N THR A 182 0.01 -11.07 -0.74
CA THR A 182 -1.20 -10.52 -1.34
C THR A 182 -1.55 -11.29 -2.62
N VAL A 183 -2.78 -11.80 -2.72
CA VAL A 183 -3.33 -12.18 -4.03
C VAL A 183 -3.97 -10.92 -4.61
N ARG A 184 -3.27 -10.27 -5.54
CA ARG A 184 -3.71 -9.00 -6.14
C ARG A 184 -4.90 -9.21 -7.05
N SER A 185 -5.76 -8.21 -7.12
CA SER A 185 -6.93 -8.23 -8.01
C SER A 185 -6.53 -8.09 -9.48
N GLU A 186 -7.25 -8.78 -10.37
CA GLU A 186 -7.04 -8.64 -11.83
C GLU A 186 -7.39 -7.24 -12.34
N SER A 187 -8.32 -6.55 -11.67
CA SER A 187 -8.73 -5.18 -12.01
C SER A 187 -9.25 -4.46 -10.78
N THR A 188 -9.01 -3.15 -10.72
CA THR A 188 -9.60 -2.23 -9.74
C THR A 188 -10.90 -1.57 -10.22
N GLN A 189 -11.34 -1.85 -11.44
CA GLN A 189 -12.50 -1.20 -12.04
C GLN A 189 -13.74 -1.30 -11.12
N GLY A 190 -14.32 -0.15 -10.79
CA GLY A 190 -15.51 -0.05 -9.96
C GLY A 190 -15.30 -0.41 -8.49
N ALA A 191 -14.06 -0.67 -8.05
CA ALA A 191 -13.74 -1.12 -6.69
C ALA A 191 -13.07 -0.03 -5.85
N VAL A 192 -13.14 -0.19 -4.53
CA VAL A 192 -12.24 0.50 -3.60
C VAL A 192 -11.01 -0.40 -3.41
N ALA A 193 -9.84 0.08 -3.84
CA ALA A 193 -8.58 -0.64 -3.74
C ALA A 193 -7.96 -0.48 -2.35
N ILE A 194 -7.69 -1.60 -1.70
CA ILE A 194 -6.90 -1.70 -0.46
C ILE A 194 -5.43 -1.93 -0.85
N VAL A 195 -4.53 -1.09 -0.34
CA VAL A 195 -3.10 -1.17 -0.67
C VAL A 195 -2.31 -1.66 0.54
N ASN A 196 -1.80 -2.90 0.49
CA ASN A 196 -0.93 -3.44 1.53
C ASN A 196 0.47 -2.79 1.45
N ALA A 197 0.92 -2.19 2.56
CA ALA A 197 2.11 -1.33 2.64
C ALA A 197 3.42 -2.12 2.77
N VAL A 198 3.65 -3.07 1.85
CA VAL A 198 4.78 -4.03 1.92
C VAL A 198 6.15 -3.37 1.97
N ASN A 199 6.29 -2.14 1.45
CA ASN A 199 7.54 -1.37 1.59
C ASN A 199 7.82 -1.01 3.05
N THR A 200 6.80 -0.55 3.77
CA THR A 200 6.90 -0.22 5.19
C THR A 200 7.19 -1.47 6.01
N TYR A 201 6.63 -2.63 5.65
CA TYR A 201 6.94 -3.87 6.37
C TYR A 201 8.43 -4.17 6.31
N GLU A 202 9.01 -4.06 5.11
CA GLU A 202 10.40 -4.41 4.87
C GLU A 202 11.37 -3.34 5.37
N ALA A 203 10.98 -2.06 5.33
CA ALA A 203 11.76 -0.98 5.90
C ALA A 203 11.96 -1.11 7.42
N TYR A 204 10.96 -1.64 8.12
CA TYR A 204 11.01 -1.89 9.58
C TYR A 204 11.41 -3.33 9.95
N ASN A 205 11.64 -4.20 8.97
CA ASN A 205 11.99 -5.60 9.21
C ASN A 205 13.42 -5.71 9.76
N GLU A 206 13.56 -6.11 11.02
CA GLU A 206 14.85 -6.30 11.69
C GLU A 206 15.39 -7.73 11.60
N TRP A 207 14.77 -8.60 10.80
CA TRP A 207 15.28 -9.97 10.65
C TRP A 207 16.72 -9.94 10.11
N GLY A 208 17.62 -10.63 10.81
CA GLY A 208 19.05 -10.61 10.53
C GLY A 208 19.79 -9.37 11.05
N GLY A 209 19.16 -8.57 11.92
CA GLY A 209 19.81 -7.53 12.72
C GLY A 209 19.83 -6.13 12.11
N TYR A 210 19.30 -5.95 10.91
CA TYR A 210 19.29 -4.65 10.22
C TYR A 210 17.93 -4.32 9.61
N SER A 211 17.55 -3.05 9.69
CA SER A 211 16.41 -2.42 9.02
C SER A 211 16.83 -1.04 8.50
N LEU A 212 15.91 -0.29 7.89
CA LEU A 212 16.18 1.12 7.53
C LEU A 212 16.16 2.07 8.73
N TYR A 213 16.03 1.55 9.96
CA TYR A 213 16.06 2.33 11.19
C TYR A 213 17.14 1.86 12.16
N ASN A 214 17.47 0.57 12.19
CA ASN A 214 18.34 0.00 13.21
C ASN A 214 19.38 -0.92 12.58
N GLY A 215 20.61 -0.89 13.10
CA GLY A 215 21.54 -2.02 12.97
C GLY A 215 21.59 -2.86 14.26
N PRO A 216 22.59 -3.75 14.40
CA PRO A 216 22.69 -4.70 15.51
C PRO A 216 22.76 -4.05 16.90
N ASP A 217 23.33 -2.85 16.99
CA ASP A 217 23.43 -2.04 18.20
C ASP A 217 22.16 -1.24 18.52
N LYS A 218 21.08 -1.44 17.74
CA LYS A 218 19.81 -0.70 17.83
C LYS A 218 19.96 0.81 17.61
N SER A 219 20.96 1.22 16.83
CA SER A 219 21.16 2.63 16.48
C SER A 219 20.82 2.93 15.02
N PHE A 220 20.39 4.17 14.79
CA PHE A 220 20.18 4.71 13.44
C PHE A 220 21.48 4.86 12.65
N ALA A 221 22.61 5.05 13.33
CA ALA A 221 23.90 5.24 12.68
C ALA A 221 24.39 3.96 11.98
N SER A 222 24.05 2.79 12.52
CA SER A 222 24.45 1.47 12.01
C SER A 222 23.41 0.82 11.09
N ARG A 223 22.30 1.52 10.79
CA ARG A 223 21.18 1.01 9.98
C ARG A 223 21.60 0.51 8.60
N ALA A 224 20.72 -0.24 7.95
CA ALA A 224 20.87 -0.53 6.52
C ALA A 224 20.42 0.64 5.65
N HIS A 225 21.05 0.77 4.48
CA HIS A 225 20.59 1.66 3.40
C HIS A 225 19.80 0.92 2.32
N ARG A 226 19.79 -0.42 2.37
CA ARG A 226 18.99 -1.28 1.51
C ARG A 226 18.41 -2.44 2.31
N VAL A 227 17.18 -2.80 1.98
CA VAL A 227 16.46 -3.96 2.53
C VAL A 227 15.86 -4.78 1.37
N THR A 228 15.46 -6.02 1.60
CA THR A 228 15.04 -6.92 0.52
C THR A 228 13.89 -7.83 0.91
N PHE A 229 13.01 -8.12 -0.05
CA PHE A 229 11.98 -9.13 0.12
C PHE A 229 12.53 -10.59 0.09
N ASN A 230 13.83 -10.78 -0.17
CA ASN A 230 14.48 -12.10 -0.18
C ASN A 230 15.02 -12.52 1.20
N ARG A 231 14.26 -12.22 2.25
CA ARG A 231 14.51 -12.64 3.63
C ARG A 231 13.20 -12.74 4.41
N PRO A 232 13.15 -13.51 5.51
CA PRO A 232 12.00 -13.55 6.39
C PRO A 232 11.69 -12.20 7.06
N TYR A 233 10.47 -12.07 7.56
CA TYR A 233 10.07 -10.97 8.45
C TYR A 233 10.31 -11.34 9.92
N ASP A 234 10.64 -10.33 10.73
CA ASP A 234 10.85 -10.45 12.16
C ASP A 234 9.57 -10.76 12.98
N GLY A 235 9.73 -10.93 14.30
CA GLY A 235 8.62 -11.19 15.22
C GLY A 235 7.84 -12.46 14.84
N ASN A 236 6.54 -12.32 14.62
CA ASN A 236 5.68 -13.42 14.16
C ASN A 236 5.68 -13.61 12.64
N GLY A 237 6.41 -12.79 11.88
CA GLY A 237 6.49 -12.80 10.42
C GLY A 237 5.47 -11.91 9.71
N ALA A 238 4.51 -11.30 10.42
CA ALA A 238 3.48 -10.46 9.81
C ALA A 238 2.97 -9.35 10.75
N ARG A 239 3.86 -8.80 11.59
CA ARG A 239 3.52 -7.82 12.64
C ARG A 239 2.70 -6.65 12.09
N THR A 240 3.20 -5.99 11.04
CA THR A 240 2.57 -4.79 10.48
C THR A 240 1.21 -5.08 9.84
N LEU A 241 1.07 -6.20 9.11
CA LEU A 241 -0.23 -6.62 8.56
C LEU A 241 -1.26 -6.84 9.68
N VAL A 242 -0.88 -7.56 10.74
CA VAL A 242 -1.81 -7.88 11.84
C VAL A 242 -2.20 -6.63 12.65
N GLN A 243 -1.28 -5.69 12.84
CA GLN A 243 -1.51 -4.51 13.68
C GLN A 243 -2.16 -3.35 12.90
N SER A 244 -1.64 -3.04 11.71
CA SER A 244 -1.93 -1.80 11.00
C SER A 244 -2.86 -1.95 9.80
N GLU A 245 -3.31 -3.17 9.49
CA GLU A 245 -4.10 -3.43 8.27
C GLU A 245 -5.28 -4.37 8.47
N LEU A 246 -5.07 -5.48 9.19
CA LEU A 246 -6.07 -6.51 9.45
C LEU A 246 -7.42 -5.95 9.93
N PRO A 247 -7.47 -5.02 10.92
CA PRO A 247 -8.76 -4.50 11.39
C PRO A 247 -9.55 -3.77 10.31
N LEU A 248 -8.87 -3.02 9.45
CA LEU A 248 -9.49 -2.32 8.33
C LEU A 248 -9.90 -3.27 7.21
N ILE A 249 -9.08 -4.29 6.89
CA ILE A 249 -9.45 -5.33 5.93
C ILE A 249 -10.76 -6.01 6.36
N GLN A 250 -10.87 -6.43 7.63
CA GLN A 250 -12.08 -7.06 8.13
C GLN A 250 -13.30 -6.12 8.08
N LEU A 251 -13.14 -4.86 8.46
CA LEU A 251 -14.22 -3.89 8.43
C LEU A 251 -14.65 -3.56 7.00
N ALA A 252 -13.70 -3.40 6.08
CA ALA A 252 -13.97 -3.12 4.68
C ALA A 252 -14.71 -4.27 4.02
N GLU A 253 -14.31 -5.51 4.27
CA GLU A 253 -15.00 -6.68 3.79
C GLU A 253 -16.42 -6.81 4.36
N ARG A 254 -16.60 -6.52 5.64
CA ARG A 254 -17.92 -6.50 6.30
C ARG A 254 -18.86 -5.46 5.69
N SER A 255 -18.33 -4.34 5.16
CA SER A 255 -19.14 -3.26 4.60
C SER A 255 -19.92 -3.66 3.33
N GLY A 256 -19.47 -4.72 2.64
CA GLY A 256 -20.08 -5.23 1.41
C GLY A 256 -19.70 -4.44 0.15
N VAL A 257 -18.89 -3.39 0.25
CA VAL A 257 -18.41 -2.66 -0.94
C VAL A 257 -17.52 -3.54 -1.81
N ARG A 258 -17.52 -3.30 -3.12
CA ARG A 258 -16.61 -4.00 -4.03
C ARG A 258 -15.17 -3.59 -3.72
N LEU A 259 -14.35 -4.55 -3.30
CA LEU A 259 -12.94 -4.33 -2.98
C LEU A 259 -12.02 -4.87 -4.06
N ALA A 260 -10.87 -4.23 -4.19
CA ALA A 260 -9.70 -4.76 -4.88
C ALA A 260 -8.50 -4.72 -3.92
N TYR A 261 -7.49 -5.54 -4.16
CA TYR A 261 -6.28 -5.63 -3.34
C TYR A 261 -5.05 -5.46 -4.21
N LEU A 262 -4.14 -4.61 -3.76
CA LEU A 262 -2.86 -4.30 -4.38
C LEU A 262 -1.79 -4.17 -3.28
N THR A 263 -0.53 -4.14 -3.67
CA THR A 263 0.61 -3.80 -2.80
C THR A 263 1.32 -2.54 -3.28
N SER A 264 2.20 -2.00 -2.44
CA SER A 264 3.15 -0.94 -2.84
C SER A 264 3.91 -1.29 -4.13
N VAL A 265 4.31 -2.55 -4.32
CA VAL A 265 5.04 -3.00 -5.53
C VAL A 265 4.13 -2.99 -6.77
N ASP A 266 2.86 -3.36 -6.63
CA ASP A 266 1.92 -3.36 -7.76
C ASP A 266 1.68 -1.93 -8.27
N LEU A 267 1.53 -0.95 -7.36
CA LEU A 267 1.39 0.46 -7.72
C LEU A 267 2.63 1.02 -8.42
N ALA A 268 3.82 0.54 -8.06
CA ALA A 268 5.07 1.01 -8.67
C ALA A 268 5.34 0.42 -10.05
N THR A 269 4.84 -0.80 -10.30
CA THR A 269 5.17 -1.58 -11.49
C THR A 269 4.13 -1.49 -12.58
N ASP A 270 2.89 -1.15 -12.24
CA ASP A 270 1.81 -0.91 -13.19
C ASP A 270 1.23 0.52 -13.02
N PRO A 271 1.55 1.46 -13.92
CA PRO A 271 1.04 2.84 -13.86
C PRO A 271 -0.47 2.95 -14.12
N ASN A 272 -1.14 1.84 -14.47
CA ASN A 272 -2.57 1.74 -14.67
C ASN A 272 -3.24 0.82 -13.62
N ALA A 273 -2.53 0.41 -12.57
CA ALA A 273 -3.04 -0.47 -11.51
C ALA A 273 -4.33 0.05 -10.86
N LEU A 274 -4.58 1.36 -10.92
CA LEU A 274 -5.75 2.04 -10.32
C LEU A 274 -6.77 2.52 -11.36
N SER A 275 -6.64 2.10 -12.62
CA SER A 275 -7.55 2.50 -13.70
C SER A 275 -9.00 2.12 -13.35
N GLY A 276 -9.89 3.11 -13.39
CA GLY A 276 -11.31 2.95 -13.09
C GLY A 276 -11.66 2.59 -11.64
N ALA A 277 -10.69 2.66 -10.72
CA ALA A 277 -10.96 2.51 -9.28
C ALA A 277 -11.94 3.60 -8.80
N ARG A 278 -12.84 3.24 -7.89
CA ARG A 278 -13.72 4.19 -7.19
C ARG A 278 -13.02 4.85 -6.01
N GLY A 279 -12.07 4.15 -5.41
CA GLY A 279 -11.28 4.65 -4.31
C GLY A 279 -9.97 3.90 -4.13
N VAL A 280 -9.01 4.52 -3.46
CA VAL A 280 -7.77 3.90 -2.97
C VAL A 280 -7.65 4.19 -1.48
N VAL A 281 -7.30 3.17 -0.71
CA VAL A 281 -7.12 3.27 0.75
C VAL A 281 -5.69 2.89 1.10
N SER A 282 -4.95 3.88 1.58
CA SER A 282 -3.70 3.71 2.31
C SER A 282 -4.03 3.41 3.78
N LEU A 283 -3.39 2.37 4.32
CA LEU A 283 -3.75 1.72 5.58
C LEU A 283 -3.13 2.45 6.80
N GLY A 284 -3.00 1.79 7.95
CA GLY A 284 -2.65 2.45 9.21
C GLY A 284 -1.24 3.07 9.27
N HIS A 285 -0.29 2.61 8.44
CA HIS A 285 1.06 3.17 8.37
C HIS A 285 1.76 2.82 7.04
N ASP A 286 1.79 3.77 6.11
CA ASP A 286 2.27 3.59 4.73
C ASP A 286 3.35 4.64 4.39
N GLU A 287 4.46 4.58 5.12
CA GLU A 287 5.50 5.61 5.17
C GLU A 287 6.42 5.63 3.93
N TYR A 288 6.63 4.49 3.27
CA TYR A 288 7.69 4.28 2.29
C TYR A 288 7.20 4.17 0.83
N TRP A 289 7.37 5.25 0.07
CA TRP A 289 6.81 5.37 -1.29
C TRP A 289 7.89 5.58 -2.36
N THR A 290 7.74 4.90 -3.49
CA THR A 290 8.52 5.21 -4.69
C THR A 290 7.88 6.35 -5.49
N VAL A 291 8.66 6.95 -6.40
CA VAL A 291 8.14 7.97 -7.33
C VAL A 291 6.98 7.42 -8.17
N ALA A 292 7.15 6.23 -8.73
CA ALA A 292 6.12 5.57 -9.54
C ALA A 292 4.82 5.31 -8.77
N MET A 293 4.90 4.85 -7.51
CA MET A 293 3.72 4.67 -6.65
C MET A 293 2.94 5.97 -6.47
N ARG A 294 3.66 7.05 -6.12
CA ARG A 294 3.03 8.34 -5.87
C ARG A 294 2.40 8.89 -7.15
N ASP A 295 3.07 8.75 -8.28
CA ASP A 295 2.56 9.20 -9.57
C ASP A 295 1.31 8.42 -9.98
N ALA A 296 1.27 7.10 -9.75
CA ALA A 296 0.09 6.27 -10.02
C ALA A 296 -1.14 6.70 -9.19
N VAL A 297 -0.95 6.96 -7.89
CA VAL A 297 -2.03 7.43 -7.00
C VAL A 297 -2.45 8.86 -7.34
N THR A 298 -1.50 9.74 -7.64
CA THR A 298 -1.77 11.13 -8.04
C THR A 298 -2.57 11.17 -9.35
N LYS A 299 -2.15 10.39 -10.35
CA LYS A 299 -2.87 10.23 -11.62
C LYS A 299 -4.29 9.70 -11.42
N ALA A 300 -4.47 8.71 -10.53
CA ALA A 300 -5.78 8.17 -10.22
C ALA A 300 -6.70 9.24 -9.59
N ARG A 301 -6.20 9.99 -8.60
CA ARG A 301 -6.91 11.14 -8.01
C ARG A 301 -7.31 12.15 -9.08
N ASP A 302 -6.37 12.52 -9.94
CA ASP A 302 -6.58 13.51 -11.00
C ASP A 302 -7.48 12.98 -12.13
N SER A 303 -7.83 11.69 -12.11
CA SER A 303 -8.81 11.04 -12.98
C SER A 303 -10.16 10.73 -12.30
N GLY A 304 -10.36 11.18 -11.05
CA GLY A 304 -11.63 11.08 -10.33
C GLY A 304 -11.71 9.93 -9.31
N THR A 305 -10.63 9.19 -9.10
CA THR A 305 -10.55 8.16 -8.03
C THR A 305 -10.40 8.82 -6.67
N ASN A 306 -11.24 8.47 -5.70
CA ASN A 306 -11.11 8.99 -4.34
C ASN A 306 -9.88 8.41 -3.63
N VAL A 307 -9.28 9.14 -2.69
CA VAL A 307 -8.11 8.66 -1.93
C VAL A 307 -8.40 8.77 -0.43
N ALA A 308 -8.02 7.76 0.33
CA ALA A 308 -8.12 7.75 1.78
C ALA A 308 -6.79 7.38 2.41
N PHE A 309 -6.33 8.18 3.37
CA PHE A 309 -5.22 7.85 4.26
C PHE A 309 -5.80 7.61 5.66
N LEU A 310 -5.80 6.36 6.11
CA LEU A 310 -6.37 5.97 7.40
C LEU A 310 -5.27 5.73 8.46
N GLY A 311 -4.19 6.50 8.34
CA GLY A 311 -3.01 6.45 9.20
C GLY A 311 -2.46 7.86 9.43
N ALA A 312 -1.17 7.91 9.74
CA ALA A 312 -0.34 9.12 9.74
C ALA A 312 1.04 8.75 9.18
N ASN A 313 1.87 9.77 8.94
CA ASN A 313 3.23 9.62 8.41
C ASN A 313 3.24 8.89 7.04
N ALA A 314 2.16 9.03 6.27
CA ALA A 314 2.08 8.47 4.94
C ALA A 314 2.92 9.28 3.96
N VAL A 315 3.55 8.62 2.99
CA VAL A 315 4.34 9.29 1.94
C VAL A 315 5.50 10.12 2.53
N TYR A 316 6.10 9.70 3.65
CA TYR A 316 7.17 10.45 4.31
C TYR A 316 8.55 10.20 3.70
N TRP A 317 8.90 8.93 3.49
CA TRP A 317 10.17 8.53 2.88
C TRP A 317 10.02 8.21 1.40
N ARG A 318 10.87 8.84 0.57
CA ARG A 318 11.08 8.45 -0.81
C ARG A 318 12.06 7.29 -0.87
N VAL A 319 11.65 6.20 -1.50
CA VAL A 319 12.48 5.01 -1.74
C VAL A 319 12.52 4.65 -3.22
N ARG A 320 13.42 3.74 -3.56
CA ARG A 320 13.59 3.19 -4.91
C ARG A 320 13.61 1.68 -4.87
N TYR A 321 13.22 1.06 -5.98
CA TYR A 321 13.47 -0.35 -6.23
C TYR A 321 14.74 -0.63 -7.04
N GLU A 322 15.43 -1.70 -6.67
CA GLU A 322 16.52 -2.34 -7.42
C GLU A 322 16.22 -3.85 -7.54
N ALA A 323 17.03 -4.57 -8.35
CA ALA A 323 17.00 -6.03 -8.49
C ALA A 323 15.58 -6.59 -8.78
N GLY A 324 14.91 -6.06 -9.81
CA GLY A 324 13.57 -6.51 -10.19
C GLY A 324 12.50 -6.26 -9.12
N ASN A 325 12.60 -5.13 -8.41
CA ASN A 325 11.70 -4.75 -7.31
C ASN A 325 11.80 -5.65 -6.07
N ARG A 326 12.90 -6.39 -5.92
CA ARG A 326 13.18 -7.24 -4.75
C ARG A 326 14.03 -6.53 -3.70
N VAL A 327 14.66 -5.41 -4.03
CA VAL A 327 15.46 -4.59 -3.11
C VAL A 327 14.84 -3.20 -3.02
N ILE A 328 14.64 -2.73 -1.80
CA ILE A 328 14.25 -1.35 -1.50
C ILE A 328 15.51 -0.59 -1.07
N VAL A 329 15.78 0.53 -1.74
CA VAL A 329 16.85 1.46 -1.41
C VAL A 329 16.25 2.63 -0.64
N GLY A 330 16.85 2.95 0.50
CA GLY A 330 16.44 4.04 1.37
C GLY A 330 17.60 4.54 2.22
N TYR A 331 18.33 5.54 1.73
CA TYR A 331 19.44 6.14 2.47
C TYR A 331 18.97 7.02 3.62
N LYS A 332 17.76 7.58 3.53
CA LYS A 332 17.15 8.50 4.52
C LYS A 332 17.96 9.78 4.76
N ASP A 333 18.94 10.02 3.89
CA ASP A 333 19.83 11.17 3.85
C ASP A 333 20.29 11.31 2.39
N ALA A 334 19.96 12.43 1.76
CA ALA A 334 20.30 12.69 0.37
C ALA A 334 21.82 12.75 0.13
N THR A 335 22.62 13.09 1.14
CA THR A 335 24.08 13.21 1.00
C THR A 335 24.76 11.84 0.87
N LEU A 336 24.16 10.80 1.45
CA LEU A 336 24.64 9.43 1.39
C LEU A 336 24.23 8.69 0.13
N ASP A 337 23.21 9.18 -0.58
CA ASP A 337 22.69 8.53 -1.78
C ASP A 337 23.64 8.74 -2.99
N PRO A 338 24.15 7.67 -3.63
CA PRO A 338 24.94 7.77 -4.86
C PRO A 338 24.16 8.41 -6.02
N LEU A 339 22.83 8.32 -5.97
CA LEU A 339 21.89 8.91 -6.92
C LEU A 339 21.32 10.24 -6.40
N ARG A 340 22.07 10.97 -5.57
CA ARG A 340 21.74 12.34 -5.13
C ARG A 340 21.54 13.29 -6.31
N ASN A 341 20.73 14.33 -6.11
CA ASN A 341 20.33 15.32 -7.13
C ASN A 341 19.40 14.78 -8.23
N ARG A 342 18.76 13.63 -8.02
CA ARG A 342 17.77 13.04 -8.94
C ARG A 342 16.37 13.11 -8.31
N PRO A 343 15.28 13.13 -9.11
CA PRO A 343 13.91 13.11 -8.57
C PRO A 343 13.63 11.92 -7.64
N ASP A 344 14.37 10.84 -7.82
CA ASP A 344 14.28 9.59 -7.08
C ASP A 344 15.42 9.40 -6.07
N THR A 345 16.11 10.47 -5.65
CA THR A 345 17.00 10.48 -4.48
C THR A 345 16.21 10.09 -3.23
N THR A 346 16.75 9.16 -2.45
CA THR A 346 16.05 8.54 -1.31
C THR A 346 16.21 9.36 -0.02
N ALA A 347 15.32 10.33 0.14
CA ALA A 347 15.24 11.22 1.30
C ALA A 347 13.77 11.42 1.69
N LYS A 348 13.49 12.37 2.58
CA LYS A 348 12.09 12.75 2.86
C LYS A 348 11.47 13.35 1.60
N TRP A 349 10.18 13.08 1.37
CA TRP A 349 9.47 13.60 0.20
C TRP A 349 9.42 15.13 0.14
N ARG A 350 9.43 15.79 1.30
CA ARG A 350 9.47 17.25 1.46
C ARG A 350 10.85 17.90 1.27
N SER A 351 11.91 17.12 1.10
CA SER A 351 13.28 17.63 1.03
C SER A 351 13.81 17.69 -0.40
N LYS A 352 14.82 18.54 -0.62
CA LYS A 352 15.68 18.52 -1.81
C LYS A 352 16.19 17.11 -2.13
N PRO A 353 16.47 16.80 -3.41
CA PRO A 353 16.54 17.71 -4.57
C PRO A 353 15.23 17.98 -5.30
N ASP A 354 14.18 17.20 -5.03
CA ASP A 354 12.88 17.30 -5.70
C ASP A 354 11.77 17.38 -4.64
N PRO A 355 11.61 18.52 -3.94
CA PRO A 355 10.66 18.61 -2.83
C PRO A 355 9.23 18.49 -3.36
N ARG A 356 8.58 17.38 -3.05
CA ARG A 356 7.15 17.12 -3.26
C ARG A 356 6.56 16.81 -1.88
N PRO A 357 6.28 17.80 -1.03
CA PRO A 357 5.80 17.54 0.34
C PRO A 357 4.48 16.75 0.35
N GLU A 358 4.26 16.04 1.44
CA GLU A 358 3.18 15.08 1.67
C GLU A 358 1.82 15.75 1.49
N ASN A 359 1.69 16.99 1.99
CA ASN A 359 0.48 17.80 1.93
C ASN A 359 -0.10 17.99 0.53
N SER A 360 0.72 17.95 -0.52
CA SER A 360 0.24 18.01 -1.92
C SER A 360 -0.55 16.79 -2.39
N LEU A 361 -0.54 15.71 -1.60
CA LEU A 361 -1.35 14.53 -1.82
C LEU A 361 -2.26 14.22 -0.63
N THR A 362 -1.73 14.23 0.60
CA THR A 362 -2.48 13.87 1.81
C THR A 362 -3.34 15.01 2.35
N GLY A 363 -2.97 16.26 2.03
CA GLY A 363 -3.54 17.47 2.64
C GLY A 363 -2.83 17.93 3.91
N MET A 364 -1.94 17.10 4.47
CA MET A 364 -1.25 17.34 5.75
C MET A 364 0.24 16.99 5.67
N LEU A 365 0.99 17.41 6.68
CA LEU A 365 2.38 17.01 6.88
C LEU A 365 2.49 16.16 8.13
N TYR A 366 3.39 15.16 8.11
CA TYR A 366 3.83 14.51 9.34
C TYR A 366 4.28 15.54 10.36
N GLU A 367 3.68 15.47 11.55
CA GLU A 367 3.89 16.42 12.63
C GLU A 367 4.81 15.83 13.68
N CYS A 368 4.42 14.73 14.33
CA CYS A 368 5.21 14.23 15.44
C CYS A 368 5.02 12.76 15.86
N PHE A 369 6.00 12.30 16.64
CA PHE A 369 6.03 11.05 17.40
C PHE A 369 6.87 11.23 18.69
N PRO A 370 6.56 10.55 19.81
CA PRO A 370 5.33 9.81 20.07
C PRO A 370 4.20 10.76 20.50
N ALA A 371 3.08 10.70 19.79
CA ALA A 371 1.90 11.53 20.00
C ALA A 371 0.83 10.80 20.83
N VAL A 372 0.19 11.54 21.73
CA VAL A 372 -0.98 11.09 22.48
C VAL A 372 -2.02 12.21 22.54
N GLY A 373 -3.27 11.90 22.17
CA GLY A 373 -4.39 12.82 22.28
C GLY A 373 -5.74 12.15 22.06
N SER A 374 -6.77 12.99 21.93
CA SER A 374 -8.14 12.57 21.62
C SER A 374 -8.55 13.14 20.26
N PHE A 375 -9.15 12.30 19.40
CA PHE A 375 -9.72 12.79 18.16
C PHE A 375 -10.87 13.73 18.49
N THR A 376 -10.75 15.01 18.13
CA THR A 376 -11.67 16.06 18.57
C THR A 376 -12.40 16.66 17.38
N VAL A 377 -13.71 16.40 17.31
CA VAL A 377 -14.58 16.80 16.20
C VAL A 377 -14.67 18.32 16.14
N ARG A 378 -14.32 18.87 14.97
CA ARG A 378 -14.40 20.31 14.69
C ARG A 378 -15.64 20.66 13.89
N ASP A 379 -15.89 19.90 12.82
CA ASP A 379 -17.03 20.04 11.94
C ASP A 379 -17.99 18.85 12.15
N PRO A 380 -19.03 18.98 13.00
CA PRO A 380 -19.94 17.87 13.28
C PRO A 380 -20.85 17.51 12.10
N ASP A 381 -21.03 18.41 11.13
CA ASP A 381 -21.91 18.20 9.97
C ASP A 381 -21.18 17.51 8.80
N PHE A 382 -19.88 17.23 8.96
CA PHE A 382 -19.11 16.48 8.00
C PHE A 382 -19.74 15.11 7.72
N PHE A 383 -19.98 14.81 6.44
CA PHE A 383 -20.83 13.71 5.99
C PHE A 383 -20.42 12.32 6.53
N LEU A 384 -19.13 12.10 6.82
CA LEU A 384 -18.65 10.84 7.38
C LEU A 384 -19.08 10.61 8.84
N TYR A 385 -19.46 11.66 9.56
CA TYR A 385 -19.93 11.57 10.94
C TYR A 385 -21.42 11.21 11.05
N ALA A 386 -22.13 11.03 9.92
CA ALA A 386 -23.52 10.59 9.90
C ALA A 386 -23.72 9.30 10.72
N GLY A 387 -24.69 9.31 11.64
CA GLY A 387 -25.02 8.18 12.50
C GLY A 387 -24.06 7.94 13.67
N THR A 388 -23.06 8.80 13.88
CA THR A 388 -22.13 8.69 15.03
C THR A 388 -22.64 9.38 16.30
N GLY A 389 -23.56 10.34 16.16
CA GLY A 389 -23.98 11.22 17.25
C GLY A 389 -22.93 12.26 17.66
N ALA A 390 -21.85 12.42 16.88
CA ALA A 390 -20.82 13.42 17.14
C ALA A 390 -21.39 14.84 17.11
N ARG A 391 -20.85 15.67 18.01
CA ARG A 391 -21.10 17.11 18.11
C ARG A 391 -19.78 17.85 18.08
N LYS A 392 -19.80 19.15 17.78
CA LYS A 392 -18.60 20.01 17.90
C LYS A 392 -17.98 19.85 19.28
N GLY A 393 -16.67 19.58 19.33
CA GLY A 393 -15.92 19.31 20.56
C GLY A 393 -16.05 17.89 21.11
N SER A 394 -16.76 16.98 20.44
CA SER A 394 -16.75 15.57 20.84
C SER A 394 -15.33 15.02 20.76
N ALA A 395 -14.84 14.53 21.88
CA ALA A 395 -13.51 13.94 22.01
C ALA A 395 -13.60 12.42 22.10
N TYR A 396 -12.72 11.74 21.38
CA TYR A 396 -12.58 10.29 21.32
C TYR A 396 -11.15 9.90 21.70
N PRO A 397 -10.87 9.65 22.98
CA PRO A 397 -9.52 9.35 23.47
C PRO A 397 -8.87 8.14 22.80
N GLY A 398 -7.57 8.22 22.56
CA GLY A 398 -6.83 7.11 21.97
C GLY A 398 -6.98 6.95 20.46
N LEU A 399 -7.93 7.63 19.80
CA LEU A 399 -7.99 7.63 18.34
C LEU A 399 -6.89 8.48 17.69
N THR A 400 -6.24 9.37 18.46
CA THR A 400 -5.14 10.23 17.99
C THR A 400 -3.83 9.81 18.66
N ALA A 401 -3.08 8.94 17.98
CA ALA A 401 -1.78 8.40 18.35
C ALA A 401 -1.20 7.60 17.16
N THR A 402 -0.11 6.86 17.24
CA THR A 402 1.13 7.19 17.98
C THR A 402 1.98 8.18 17.17
N GLU A 403 1.75 8.22 15.86
CA GLU A 403 2.23 9.26 14.95
C GLU A 403 1.03 10.05 14.47
N VAL A 404 1.21 11.34 14.25
CA VAL A 404 0.15 12.25 13.82
C VAL A 404 0.61 13.20 12.74
N ASP A 405 -0.34 13.62 11.92
CA ASP A 405 -0.16 14.61 10.87
C ASP A 405 -0.99 15.87 11.19
N ARG A 406 -0.57 17.01 10.63
CA ARG A 406 -1.18 18.32 10.86
C ARG A 406 -1.27 19.12 9.57
N ALA A 407 -2.32 19.92 9.41
CA ALA A 407 -2.50 20.81 8.28
C ALA A 407 -1.70 22.12 8.46
N TYR A 408 -1.04 22.55 7.38
CA TYR A 408 -0.25 23.78 7.32
C TYR A 408 -0.64 24.62 6.10
N PRO A 409 -0.83 25.95 6.20
CA PRO A 409 -1.16 26.82 5.08
C PRO A 409 0.09 27.21 4.27
N ILE A 410 0.87 26.22 3.82
CA ILE A 410 2.10 26.39 3.04
C ILE A 410 1.94 25.85 1.60
N PRO A 411 2.89 26.12 0.68
CA PRO A 411 2.83 25.57 -0.67
C PRO A 411 2.63 24.05 -0.70
N GLY A 412 1.81 23.58 -1.64
CA GLY A 412 1.37 22.18 -1.74
C GLY A 412 0.02 21.91 -1.09
N THR A 413 -0.37 22.64 -0.05
CA THR A 413 -1.66 22.40 0.62
C THR A 413 -2.84 22.71 -0.31
N PRO A 414 -3.79 21.78 -0.49
CA PRO A 414 -4.96 22.01 -1.34
C PRO A 414 -5.77 23.23 -0.90
N LYS A 415 -6.13 24.09 -1.85
CA LYS A 415 -6.96 25.28 -1.57
C LYS A 415 -8.35 24.93 -1.06
N THR A 416 -8.81 23.70 -1.33
CA THR A 416 -10.11 23.18 -0.92
C THR A 416 -10.09 22.46 0.43
N LEU A 417 -8.97 22.50 1.16
CA LEU A 417 -8.81 21.74 2.40
C LEU A 417 -9.78 22.20 3.50
N GLN A 418 -10.58 21.25 3.95
CA GLN A 418 -11.48 21.30 5.10
C GLN A 418 -10.84 20.51 6.25
N VAL A 419 -10.83 21.08 7.45
CA VAL A 419 -10.34 20.44 8.67
C VAL A 419 -11.53 19.99 9.50
N VAL A 420 -11.81 18.68 9.47
CA VAL A 420 -13.02 18.09 10.06
C VAL A 420 -12.82 17.66 11.51
N ALA A 421 -11.57 17.52 11.94
CA ALA A 421 -11.18 17.36 13.33
C ALA A 421 -9.89 18.13 13.59
N HIS A 422 -9.79 18.73 14.79
CA HIS A 422 -8.63 19.48 15.24
C HIS A 422 -8.34 19.10 16.69
N SER A 423 -7.32 18.28 16.87
CA SER A 423 -7.11 17.49 18.08
C SER A 423 -5.85 17.97 18.80
N PRO A 424 -5.95 18.54 20.01
CA PRO A 424 -4.78 18.82 20.83
C PRO A 424 -4.02 17.51 21.11
N VAL A 425 -2.69 17.54 20.94
CA VAL A 425 -1.82 16.38 21.19
C VAL A 425 -0.57 16.81 21.95
N SER A 426 -0.09 15.91 22.80
CA SER A 426 1.25 15.99 23.37
C SER A 426 2.17 15.05 22.59
N CYS A 427 3.31 15.57 22.14
CA CYS A 427 4.36 14.81 21.49
C CYS A 427 5.56 14.70 22.44
N GLY A 428 5.75 13.52 23.03
CA GLY A 428 6.70 13.37 24.14
C GLY A 428 6.35 14.29 25.34
N PRO A 429 7.33 14.63 26.19
CA PRO A 429 7.07 15.34 27.45
C PRO A 429 6.88 16.85 27.32
N THR A 430 7.32 17.47 26.23
CA THR A 430 7.46 18.95 26.16
C THR A 430 6.79 19.61 24.96
N ILE A 431 6.46 18.87 23.91
CA ILE A 431 5.85 19.45 22.70
C ILE A 431 4.33 19.31 22.81
N HIS A 432 3.63 20.44 22.76
CA HIS A 432 2.18 20.48 22.63
C HIS A 432 1.83 21.09 21.27
N THR A 433 1.07 20.34 20.48
CA THR A 433 0.69 20.71 19.11
C THR A 433 -0.69 20.14 18.81
N PHE A 434 -1.02 19.99 17.53
CA PHE A 434 -2.27 19.45 17.06
C PHE A 434 -2.06 18.32 16.06
N SER A 435 -3.05 17.43 16.01
CA SER A 435 -3.31 16.51 14.91
C SER A 435 -4.61 16.91 14.25
N ASP A 436 -4.65 16.89 12.92
CA ASP A 436 -5.85 17.22 12.16
C ASP A 436 -6.39 15.98 11.45
N ALA A 437 -7.70 15.95 11.21
CA ALA A 437 -8.27 15.11 10.15
C ALA A 437 -8.83 16.03 9.07
N THR A 438 -8.55 15.72 7.81
CA THR A 438 -8.80 16.65 6.71
C THR A 438 -9.52 16.00 5.54
N TYR A 439 -10.21 16.84 4.77
CA TYR A 439 -10.88 16.48 3.55
C TYR A 439 -10.67 17.55 2.49
N TYR A 440 -10.33 17.18 1.26
CA TYR A 440 -10.30 18.10 0.13
C TYR A 440 -10.85 17.46 -1.14
N THR A 441 -11.33 18.29 -2.06
CA THR A 441 -11.83 17.84 -3.37
C THR A 441 -11.05 18.45 -4.52
N THR A 442 -10.93 17.71 -5.62
CA THR A 442 -10.20 18.12 -6.84
C THR A 442 -11.15 18.43 -8.00
N PRO A 443 -10.68 19.14 -9.05
CA PRO A 443 -11.48 19.38 -10.27
C PRO A 443 -11.95 18.11 -11.00
N SER A 444 -11.23 16.99 -10.84
CA SER A 444 -11.62 15.69 -11.42
C SER A 444 -12.85 15.06 -10.75
N GLY A 445 -13.29 15.63 -9.62
CA GLY A 445 -14.38 15.12 -8.81
C GLY A 445 -13.95 14.18 -7.67
N ALA A 446 -12.65 13.85 -7.58
CA ALA A 446 -12.15 13.04 -6.48
C ALA A 446 -12.23 13.80 -5.14
N GLY A 447 -12.52 13.07 -4.07
CA GLY A 447 -12.29 13.51 -2.70
C GLY A 447 -11.09 12.78 -2.10
N VAL A 448 -10.34 13.49 -1.26
CA VAL A 448 -9.24 12.92 -0.47
C VAL A 448 -9.51 13.17 1.00
N PHE A 449 -9.57 12.09 1.78
CA PHE A 449 -9.76 12.12 3.22
C PHE A 449 -8.53 11.56 3.93
N ASP A 450 -8.09 12.22 4.99
CA ASP A 450 -6.97 11.77 5.81
C ASP A 450 -7.30 11.91 7.30
N THR A 451 -7.14 10.83 8.06
CA THR A 451 -7.39 10.78 9.50
C THR A 451 -6.31 11.46 10.33
N GLY A 452 -5.09 11.60 9.79
CA GLY A 452 -3.93 12.18 10.46
C GLY A 452 -3.48 11.47 11.72
N SER A 453 -3.82 10.18 11.88
CA SER A 453 -3.45 9.38 13.04
C SER A 453 -3.16 7.92 12.70
N MET A 454 -1.96 7.47 13.06
CA MET A 454 -1.53 6.07 12.87
C MET A 454 -2.40 5.06 13.65
N ASN A 455 -2.97 5.46 14.79
CA ASN A 455 -3.76 4.59 15.66
C ASN A 455 -5.21 4.43 15.20
N TRP A 456 -5.63 5.12 14.13
CA TRP A 456 -6.97 4.99 13.59
C TRP A 456 -7.28 3.54 13.21
N VAL A 457 -6.48 2.88 12.35
CA VAL A 457 -6.71 1.48 11.96
C VAL A 457 -6.56 0.49 13.11
N PRO A 458 -5.49 0.52 13.93
CA PRO A 458 -5.38 -0.35 15.10
C PRO A 458 -6.59 -0.26 16.04
N SER A 459 -7.17 0.93 16.23
CA SER A 459 -8.36 1.12 17.07
C SER A 459 -9.58 0.34 16.59
N LEU A 460 -9.70 0.04 15.29
CA LEU A 460 -10.82 -0.69 14.72
C LEU A 460 -10.88 -2.14 15.22
N HIS A 461 -9.80 -2.68 15.79
CA HIS A 461 -9.76 -4.03 16.37
C HIS A 461 -10.75 -4.17 17.53
N GLY A 462 -10.81 -3.17 18.42
CA GLY A 462 -11.67 -3.19 19.59
C GLY A 462 -11.14 -2.34 20.74
N PRO A 463 -11.85 -2.33 21.88
CA PRO A 463 -11.45 -1.56 23.06
C PRO A 463 -10.05 -1.92 23.54
N ASN A 464 -9.30 -0.94 24.03
CA ASN A 464 -7.96 -1.10 24.57
C ASN A 464 -7.69 -0.06 25.68
N SER A 465 -7.66 -0.53 26.92
CA SER A 465 -7.46 0.32 28.10
C SER A 465 -6.12 1.04 28.13
N LYS A 466 -5.06 0.48 27.49
CA LYS A 466 -3.74 1.13 27.42
C LYS A 466 -3.75 2.43 26.63
N HIS A 467 -4.73 2.60 25.74
CA HIS A 467 -4.90 3.81 24.93
C HIS A 467 -6.18 4.55 25.29
N SER A 468 -6.84 4.22 26.41
CA SER A 468 -8.15 4.78 26.77
C SER A 468 -9.23 4.60 25.69
N LEU A 469 -9.09 3.57 24.84
CA LEU A 469 -10.06 3.23 23.80
C LEU A 469 -11.19 2.39 24.39
N THR A 470 -12.40 2.92 24.43
CA THR A 470 -13.60 2.18 24.84
C THR A 470 -14.42 1.72 23.62
N ALA A 471 -15.54 1.04 23.85
CA ALA A 471 -16.46 0.68 22.78
C ALA A 471 -17.01 1.90 22.02
N ARG A 472 -17.09 3.08 22.66
CA ARG A 472 -17.57 4.32 22.03
C ARG A 472 -16.62 4.81 20.94
N GLU A 473 -15.33 4.91 21.25
CA GLU A 473 -14.30 5.36 20.29
C GLU A 473 -14.18 4.39 19.12
N VAL A 474 -14.22 3.09 19.41
CA VAL A 474 -14.22 2.03 18.39
C VAL A 474 -15.46 2.14 17.49
N ALA A 475 -16.64 2.35 18.06
CA ALA A 475 -17.87 2.51 17.29
C ALA A 475 -17.84 3.76 16.39
N PHE A 476 -17.32 4.87 16.90
CA PHE A 476 -17.11 6.09 16.11
C PHE A 476 -16.20 5.80 14.91
N ALA A 477 -14.98 5.31 15.16
CA ALA A 477 -14.01 5.04 14.10
C ALA A 477 -14.53 4.03 13.05
N ARG A 478 -15.23 2.97 13.50
CA ARG A 478 -15.86 1.99 12.60
C ARG A 478 -16.96 2.61 11.74
N THR A 479 -17.84 3.44 12.30
CA THR A 479 -18.92 4.09 11.55
C THR A 479 -18.36 5.05 10.51
N VAL A 480 -17.41 5.92 10.90
CA VAL A 480 -16.75 6.85 9.97
C VAL A 480 -16.07 6.11 8.83
N THR A 481 -15.33 5.04 9.14
CA THR A 481 -14.64 4.23 8.13
C THR A 481 -15.63 3.55 7.17
N VAL A 482 -16.75 3.01 7.68
CA VAL A 482 -17.78 2.38 6.82
C VAL A 482 -18.49 3.42 5.94
N ASN A 483 -18.79 4.61 6.47
CA ASN A 483 -19.36 5.71 5.70
C ASN A 483 -18.43 6.13 4.56
N LEU A 484 -17.12 6.20 4.84
CA LEU A 484 -16.10 6.54 3.85
C LEU A 484 -16.06 5.51 2.73
N LEU A 485 -15.96 4.22 3.06
CA LEU A 485 -15.89 3.14 2.08
C LEU A 485 -17.13 3.12 1.18
N ARG A 486 -18.33 3.30 1.76
CA ARG A 486 -19.60 3.37 1.00
C ARG A 486 -19.62 4.58 0.08
N ALA A 487 -19.28 5.76 0.59
CA ALA A 487 -19.27 6.99 -0.20
C ALA A 487 -18.24 6.95 -1.33
N MET A 488 -17.03 6.44 -1.07
CA MET A 488 -16.02 6.20 -2.11
C MET A 488 -16.53 5.24 -3.18
N SER A 489 -17.19 4.14 -2.78
CA SER A 489 -17.70 3.13 -3.72
C SER A 489 -18.79 3.65 -4.65
N ALA A 490 -19.60 4.61 -4.19
CA ALA A 490 -20.59 5.30 -5.03
C ALA A 490 -19.88 6.22 -6.04
N GLY A 491 -18.94 7.03 -5.55
CA GLY A 491 -17.99 7.86 -6.31
C GLY A 491 -18.58 8.88 -7.31
N PRO A 492 -17.73 9.79 -7.83
CA PRO A 492 -16.67 10.51 -7.13
C PRO A 492 -17.21 11.37 -5.98
N LEU A 493 -16.48 11.48 -4.86
CA LEU A 493 -16.99 12.11 -3.63
C LEU A 493 -17.36 13.59 -3.81
N ALA A 494 -16.61 14.36 -4.60
CA ALA A 494 -16.85 15.80 -4.73
C ALA A 494 -18.19 16.13 -5.40
N ARG A 495 -18.82 15.17 -6.08
CA ARG A 495 -20.13 15.38 -6.73
C ARG A 495 -21.27 15.48 -5.73
N THR A 496 -21.19 14.74 -4.63
CA THR A 496 -22.23 14.70 -3.59
C THR A 496 -21.78 15.36 -2.29
N HIS A 497 -20.48 15.45 -2.07
CA HIS A 497 -19.85 15.98 -0.85
C HIS A 497 -18.68 16.91 -1.22
N PRO A 498 -18.92 18.07 -1.86
CA PRO A 498 -17.85 19.03 -2.11
C PRO A 498 -17.22 19.50 -0.78
N ALA A 499 -15.88 19.64 -0.74
CA ALA A 499 -15.20 20.12 0.45
C ALA A 499 -15.52 21.59 0.74
N GLN A 500 -15.62 21.95 2.02
CA GLN A 500 -15.83 23.32 2.49
C GLN A 500 -14.52 23.87 3.07
N PRO A 501 -13.77 24.71 2.35
CA PRO A 501 -12.41 25.06 2.76
C PRO A 501 -12.43 25.97 3.99
N ASP A 502 -11.75 25.58 5.07
CA ASP A 502 -11.80 26.31 6.35
C ASP A 502 -10.45 26.43 7.05
N LEU A 503 -9.34 25.98 6.45
CA LEU A 503 -8.01 25.98 7.07
C LEU A 503 -7.59 27.37 7.59
N ASN A 504 -7.94 28.43 6.87
CA ASN A 504 -7.64 29.81 7.26
C ASN A 504 -8.29 30.23 8.59
N THR A 505 -9.40 29.61 8.97
CA THR A 505 -10.14 29.92 10.20
C THR A 505 -9.50 29.32 11.46
N LEU A 506 -8.51 28.42 11.31
CA LEU A 506 -7.78 27.81 12.43
C LEU A 506 -6.65 28.69 12.97
N GLY A 507 -6.25 29.75 12.25
CA GLY A 507 -5.01 30.45 12.57
C GLY A 507 -3.79 29.52 12.51
N ALA A 508 -3.80 28.54 11.60
CA ALA A 508 -2.76 27.53 11.49
C ALA A 508 -1.39 28.18 11.21
N SER A 509 -0.35 27.65 11.85
CA SER A 509 1.02 28.16 11.71
C SER A 509 1.50 28.06 10.27
N ALA A 510 1.97 29.17 9.69
CA ALA A 510 2.61 29.19 8.37
C ALA A 510 4.07 28.68 8.39
N SER A 511 4.51 28.06 9.50
CA SER A 511 5.83 27.46 9.62
C SER A 511 6.06 26.42 8.52
N THR A 512 7.23 26.49 7.89
CA THR A 512 7.73 25.45 6.98
C THR A 512 8.52 24.37 7.70
N SER A 513 8.50 24.36 9.04
CA SER A 513 9.03 23.29 9.89
C SER A 513 7.91 22.74 10.77
N THR A 514 7.79 21.42 10.81
CA THR A 514 6.75 20.69 11.54
C THR A 514 7.37 19.95 12.73
N GLY A 515 6.65 19.83 13.84
CA GLY A 515 7.04 19.22 15.12
C GLY A 515 8.38 18.48 15.13
N SER A 516 8.35 17.15 15.04
CA SER A 516 9.55 16.33 14.80
C SER A 516 9.75 15.97 13.32
N GLY A 517 8.83 16.36 12.44
CA GLY A 517 8.93 16.10 10.99
C GLY A 517 10.04 16.89 10.28
N GLY A 518 10.42 18.05 10.83
CA GLY A 518 11.46 18.94 10.31
C GLY A 518 11.01 19.82 9.13
N SER A 519 11.98 20.46 8.48
CA SER A 519 11.74 21.45 7.44
C SER A 519 11.19 20.88 6.12
N VAL A 520 10.40 21.70 5.43
CA VAL A 520 9.94 21.55 4.05
C VAL A 520 10.80 22.44 3.16
N GLY A 521 11.38 21.87 2.09
CA GLY A 521 12.17 22.62 1.11
C GLY A 521 13.53 22.04 0.80
#